data_AF-A0A2V5UUV7-F1
#
_entry.id   AF-A0A2V5UUV7-F1
#
_cell.length_a   1.000
_cell.length_b   1.000
_cell.length_c   1.000
_cell.angle_alpha   90.00
_cell.angle_beta   90.00
_cell.angle_gamma   90.00
#
_symmetry.space_group_name_H-M   'P 1'
#
loop_
_entity.id
_entity.type
_entity.pdbx_description
1 polymer ?
#
loop_
_entity_poly.entity_id
_entity_poly.type
_entity_poly.pdbx_seq_one_letter_code
_entity_poly.pdbx_strand_id
1 'polypeptide(L)'
;MLNQAVARDPSFLQAYCVLARAHDQFYFFGLDHTPARLALAEAAVEKAFRIRPNAGEAHLARAHHLYNGYLDYDGALAELEIARRRLPNNPRIFAVMGFIQRRQGRWEESI
;
A
#
# COMPACT_ATOMS: atom_id res chain seq x y z
N MET A 1 12.21 -12.70 7.53
CA MET A 1 11.26 -13.69 6.97
C MET A 1 10.69 -13.27 5.62
N LEU A 2 10.17 -12.05 5.43
CA LEU A 2 9.63 -11.60 4.11
C LEU A 2 10.65 -11.63 2.96
N ASN A 3 11.88 -11.14 3.18
CA ASN A 3 12.94 -11.21 2.18
C ASN A 3 13.33 -12.65 1.80
N GLN A 4 13.18 -13.61 2.73
CA GLN A 4 13.41 -15.03 2.45
C GLN A 4 12.25 -15.65 1.68
N ALA A 5 11.02 -15.19 1.90
CA ALA A 5 9.85 -15.67 1.16
C ALA A 5 9.93 -15.28 -0.32
N VAL A 6 10.27 -14.02 -0.63
CA VAL A 6 10.45 -13.57 -2.03
C VAL A 6 11.67 -14.18 -2.71
N ALA A 7 12.71 -14.54 -1.94
CA ALA A 7 13.87 -15.26 -2.48
C ALA A 7 13.55 -16.72 -2.85
N ARG A 8 12.59 -17.35 -2.16
CA ARG A 8 12.15 -18.72 -2.42
C ARG A 8 11.07 -18.81 -3.50
N ASP A 9 10.16 -17.86 -3.53
CA ASP A 9 9.17 -17.71 -4.60
C ASP A 9 9.13 -16.25 -5.07
N PRO A 10 9.88 -15.91 -6.14
CA PRO A 10 9.90 -14.57 -6.70
C PRO A 10 8.57 -14.11 -7.30
N SER A 11 7.59 -15.01 -7.46
CA SER A 11 6.24 -14.73 -7.95
C SER A 11 5.20 -14.56 -6.82
N PHE A 12 5.63 -14.62 -5.56
CA PHE A 12 4.74 -14.51 -4.41
C PHE A 12 4.24 -13.08 -4.19
N LEU A 13 3.20 -12.69 -4.94
CA LEU A 13 2.57 -11.37 -4.93
C LEU A 13 2.34 -10.82 -3.52
N GLN A 14 1.73 -11.63 -2.64
CA GLN A 14 1.36 -11.21 -1.29
C GLN A 14 2.57 -10.81 -0.45
N ALA A 15 3.72 -11.48 -0.64
CA ALA A 15 4.94 -11.15 0.08
C ALA A 15 5.45 -9.75 -0.29
N TYR A 16 5.41 -9.38 -1.57
CA TYR A 16 5.77 -8.03 -2.02
C TYR A 16 4.79 -6.96 -1.51
N CYS A 17 3.49 -7.24 -1.50
CA CYS A 17 2.49 -6.31 -0.95
C CYS A 17 2.71 -6.05 0.55
N VAL A 18 3.07 -7.09 1.32
CA VAL A 18 3.39 -6.96 2.74
C VAL A 18 4.73 -6.27 2.95
N LEU A 19 5.72 -6.52 2.09
CA LEU A 19 7.04 -5.88 2.15
C LEU A 19 6.94 -4.37 1.91
N ALA A 20 6.18 -3.95 0.89
CA ALA A 20 5.88 -2.54 0.61
C ALA A 20 5.29 -1.86 1.85
N ARG A 21 4.19 -2.43 2.38
CA ARG A 21 3.51 -1.89 3.57
C ARG A 21 4.43 -1.81 4.79
N ALA A 22 5.32 -2.78 4.98
CA ALA A 22 6.27 -2.75 6.08
C ALA A 22 7.23 -1.56 5.93
N HIS A 23 7.84 -1.38 4.76
CA HIS A 23 8.71 -0.25 4.48
C HIS A 23 8.01 1.10 4.65
N ASP A 24 6.78 1.22 4.16
CA ASP A 24 5.95 2.41 4.34
C ASP A 24 5.67 2.74 5.81
N GLN A 25 5.41 1.72 6.64
CA GLN A 25 5.19 1.92 8.07
C GLN A 25 6.47 2.40 8.77
N PHE A 26 7.63 1.83 8.45
CA PHE A 26 8.91 2.32 8.98
C PHE A 26 9.15 3.79 8.63
N TYR A 27 8.85 4.17 7.39
CA TYR A 27 8.97 5.55 6.94
C TYR A 27 7.98 6.49 7.65
N PHE A 28 6.69 6.15 7.63
CA PHE A 28 5.62 7.00 8.14
C PHE A 28 5.70 7.26 9.65
N PHE A 29 6.07 6.24 10.43
CA PHE A 29 6.23 6.39 11.88
C PHE A 29 7.57 7.01 12.30
N GLY A 30 8.43 7.40 11.35
CA GLY A 30 9.72 8.02 11.64
C GLY A 30 10.79 7.06 12.17
N LEU A 31 10.54 5.74 12.15
CA LEU A 31 11.51 4.73 12.59
C LEU A 31 12.70 4.65 11.63
N ASP A 32 12.45 4.83 10.34
CA ASP A 32 13.46 5.00 9.30
C ASP A 32 12.90 5.89 8.19
N HIS A 33 12.99 7.21 8.40
CA HIS A 33 12.46 8.23 7.49
C HIS A 33 13.47 8.61 6.39
N THR A 34 14.07 7.62 5.74
CA THR A 34 15.08 7.84 4.70
C THR A 34 14.50 7.66 3.29
N PRO A 35 15.03 8.37 2.28
CA PRO A 35 14.68 8.13 0.88
C PRO A 35 14.93 6.69 0.44
N ALA A 36 15.96 6.04 1.02
CA ALA A 36 16.26 4.63 0.75
C ALA A 36 15.12 3.70 1.21
N ARG A 37 14.49 4.00 2.37
CA ARG A 37 13.34 3.23 2.85
C ARG A 37 12.12 3.37 1.93
N LEU A 38 11.84 4.59 1.44
CA LEU A 38 10.80 4.81 0.43
C LEU A 38 11.07 4.07 -0.88
N ALA A 39 12.31 4.10 -1.36
CA ALA A 39 12.68 3.40 -2.59
C ALA A 39 12.49 1.88 -2.48
N LEU A 40 12.73 1.29 -1.30
CA LEU A 40 12.44 -0.12 -1.05
C LEU A 40 10.93 -0.42 -1.09
N ALA A 41 10.09 0.48 -0.59
CA ALA A 41 8.65 0.33 -0.68
C ALA A 41 8.17 0.39 -2.14
N GLU A 42 8.62 1.40 -2.91
CA GLU A 42 8.25 1.54 -4.32
C GLU A 42 8.69 0.32 -5.14
N ALA A 43 9.93 -0.16 -4.95
CA ALA A 43 10.42 -1.34 -5.64
C ALA A 43 9.57 -2.60 -5.36
N ALA A 44 9.07 -2.74 -4.12
CA ALA A 44 8.17 -3.84 -3.76
C ALA A 44 6.79 -3.69 -4.42
N VAL A 45 6.23 -2.46 -4.47
CA VAL A 45 4.99 -2.16 -5.19
C VAL A 45 5.12 -2.45 -6.68
N GLU A 46 6.18 -1.98 -7.33
CA GLU A 46 6.45 -2.25 -8.74
C GLU A 46 6.56 -3.75 -9.02
N LYS A 47 7.23 -4.50 -8.14
CA LYS A 47 7.36 -5.94 -8.30
C LYS A 47 6.01 -6.65 -8.17
N ALA A 48 5.14 -6.20 -7.27
CA ALA A 48 3.77 -6.72 -7.17
C ALA A 48 2.99 -6.51 -8.48
N PHE A 49 3.06 -5.31 -9.08
CA PHE A 49 2.43 -5.05 -10.39
C PHE A 49 3.05 -5.86 -11.53
N ARG A 50 4.37 -6.06 -11.56
CA ARG A 50 5.03 -6.92 -12.56
C ARG A 50 4.54 -8.38 -12.47
N ILE A 51 4.27 -8.88 -11.26
CA ILE A 51 3.77 -10.24 -11.05
C ILE A 51 2.32 -10.37 -11.52
N ARG A 52 1.46 -9.43 -11.12
CA ARG A 52 0.05 -9.43 -11.50
C ARG A 52 -0.45 -7.99 -11.67
N PRO A 53 -0.47 -7.46 -12.92
CA PRO A 53 -0.76 -6.04 -13.17
C PRO A 53 -2.14 -5.55 -12.71
N ASN A 54 -3.13 -6.45 -12.65
CA ASN A 54 -4.52 -6.12 -12.31
C ASN A 54 -4.93 -6.61 -10.90
N ALA A 55 -3.96 -6.92 -10.03
CA ALA A 55 -4.23 -7.45 -8.69
C ALA A 55 -4.78 -6.37 -7.75
N GLY A 56 -5.88 -6.64 -7.08
CA GLY A 56 -6.41 -5.72 -6.07
C GLY A 56 -5.45 -5.51 -4.90
N GLU A 57 -4.65 -6.53 -4.55
CA GLU A 57 -3.65 -6.46 -3.49
C GLU A 57 -2.50 -5.51 -3.86
N ALA A 58 -2.11 -5.45 -5.14
CA ALA A 58 -1.09 -4.53 -5.63
C ALA A 58 -1.60 -3.08 -5.60
N HIS A 59 -2.85 -2.84 -6.02
CA HIS A 59 -3.50 -1.53 -5.89
C HIS A 59 -3.63 -1.09 -4.42
N LEU A 60 -3.99 -2.00 -3.51
CA LEU A 60 -4.00 -1.69 -2.07
C LEU A 60 -2.59 -1.34 -1.54
N ALA A 61 -1.56 -2.04 -1.99
CA ALA A 61 -0.17 -1.71 -1.62
C ALA A 61 0.24 -0.33 -2.17
N ARG A 62 -0.12 0.00 -3.43
CA ARG A 62 0.11 1.31 -4.03
C ARG A 62 -0.57 2.42 -3.26
N ALA A 63 -1.84 2.23 -2.88
CA ALA A 63 -2.57 3.19 -2.07
C ALA A 63 -1.88 3.48 -0.73
N HIS A 64 -1.41 2.43 -0.05
CA HIS A 64 -0.64 2.60 1.18
C HIS A 64 0.66 3.39 0.95
N HIS A 65 1.37 3.11 -0.15
CA HIS A 65 2.61 3.81 -0.47
C HIS A 65 2.38 5.30 -0.75
N LEU A 66 1.35 5.63 -1.54
CA LEU A 66 0.95 7.01 -1.82
C LEU A 66 0.54 7.75 -0.54
N TYR A 67 -0.29 7.12 0.29
CA TYR A 67 -0.74 7.72 1.55
C TYR A 67 0.39 7.92 2.56
N ASN A 68 1.21 6.89 2.81
CA ASN A 68 2.21 6.91 3.87
C ASN A 68 3.51 7.61 3.45
N GLY A 69 3.92 7.44 2.19
CA GLY A 69 5.20 7.92 1.71
C GLY A 69 5.17 9.35 1.18
N TYR A 70 4.08 9.73 0.51
CA TYR A 70 3.98 11.01 -0.19
C TYR A 70 2.84 11.89 0.30
N LEU A 71 1.98 11.38 1.19
CA LEU A 71 0.73 12.03 1.61
C LEU A 71 -0.17 12.39 0.41
N ASP A 72 -0.04 11.65 -0.69
CA ASP A 72 -0.89 11.78 -1.87
C ASP A 72 -2.22 11.08 -1.60
N TYR A 73 -3.12 11.82 -0.96
CA TYR A 73 -4.42 11.33 -0.53
C TYR A 73 -5.34 10.99 -1.71
N ASP A 74 -5.35 11.84 -2.74
CA ASP A 74 -6.25 11.64 -3.88
C ASP A 74 -5.78 10.47 -4.75
N GLY A 75 -4.47 10.35 -4.97
CA GLY A 75 -3.87 9.18 -5.62
C GLY A 75 -4.14 7.90 -4.83
N ALA A 76 -4.01 7.93 -3.50
CA ALA A 76 -4.32 6.78 -2.66
C ALA A 76 -5.79 6.35 -2.72
N LEU A 77 -6.73 7.32 -2.71
CA LEU A 77 -8.17 7.02 -2.86
C LEU A 77 -8.51 6.43 -4.22
N ALA A 78 -7.90 6.92 -5.30
CA ALA A 78 -8.10 6.37 -6.64
C ALA A 78 -7.66 4.89 -6.73
N GLU A 79 -6.53 4.55 -6.13
CA GLU A 79 -6.03 3.18 -6.04
C GLU A 79 -6.91 2.29 -5.15
N LEU A 80 -7.42 2.81 -4.03
CA LEU A 80 -8.35 2.09 -3.14
C LEU A 80 -9.66 1.74 -3.84
N GLU A 81 -10.17 2.61 -4.71
CA GLU A 81 -11.36 2.33 -5.50
C GLU A 81 -11.15 1.17 -6.50
N ILE A 82 -9.96 1.08 -7.09
CA ILE A 82 -9.61 -0.06 -7.93
C ILE A 82 -9.50 -1.33 -7.06
N ALA A 83 -8.80 -1.25 -5.94
CA ALA A 83 -8.66 -2.36 -5.00
C ALA A 83 -10.02 -2.86 -4.50
N ARG A 84 -10.96 -1.95 -4.18
CA ARG A 84 -12.31 -2.26 -3.67
C ARG A 84 -13.12 -3.09 -4.65
N ARG A 85 -13.08 -2.74 -5.94
CA ARG A 85 -13.75 -3.50 -7.00
C ARG A 85 -13.17 -4.91 -7.19
N ARG A 86 -11.88 -5.10 -6.88
CA ARG A 86 -11.17 -6.38 -7.04
C ARG A 86 -11.19 -7.24 -5.78
N LEU A 87 -11.32 -6.62 -4.60
CA LEU A 87 -11.34 -7.25 -3.28
C LEU A 87 -12.57 -6.78 -2.48
N PRO A 88 -13.80 -7.09 -2.94
CA PRO A 88 -15.03 -6.52 -2.38
C PRO A 88 -15.22 -6.80 -0.88
N ASN A 89 -14.61 -7.87 -0.35
CA ASN A 89 -14.72 -8.28 1.05
C ASN A 89 -13.45 -8.00 1.86
N ASN A 90 -12.54 -7.12 1.41
CA ASN A 90 -11.33 -6.79 2.17
C ASN A 90 -11.58 -5.57 3.07
N PRO A 91 -11.76 -5.75 4.40
CA PRO A 91 -12.10 -4.67 5.31
C PRO A 91 -11.00 -3.61 5.45
N ARG A 92 -9.74 -3.96 5.10
CA ARG A 92 -8.62 -3.01 5.18
C ARG A 92 -8.80 -1.83 4.24
N ILE A 93 -9.47 -2.02 3.12
CA ILE A 93 -9.69 -0.96 2.13
C ILE A 93 -10.49 0.17 2.77
N PHE A 94 -11.62 -0.16 3.39
CA PHE A 94 -12.48 0.82 4.07
C PHE A 94 -11.76 1.50 5.23
N ALA A 95 -10.97 0.76 6.00
CA ALA A 95 -10.19 1.35 7.09
C ALA A 95 -9.18 2.41 6.58
N VAL A 96 -8.49 2.13 5.47
CA VAL A 96 -7.52 3.07 4.88
C VAL A 96 -8.25 4.29 4.29
N MET A 97 -9.37 4.09 3.61
CA MET A 97 -10.20 5.20 3.10
C MET A 97 -10.61 6.14 4.24
N GLY A 98 -11.15 5.60 5.33
CA GLY A 98 -11.54 6.39 6.50
C GLY A 98 -10.36 7.16 7.12
N PHE A 99 -9.18 6.55 7.19
CA PHE A 99 -7.97 7.26 7.67
C PHE A 99 -7.59 8.44 6.77
N ILE A 100 -7.67 8.28 5.45
CA ILE A 100 -7.35 9.34 4.48
C ILE A 100 -8.39 10.45 4.54
N GLN A 101 -9.69 10.12 4.53
CA GLN A 101 -10.79 11.09 4.61
C GLN A 101 -10.70 11.94 5.88
N ARG A 102 -10.43 11.29 7.02
CA ARG A 102 -10.16 11.98 8.29
C ARG A 102 -8.99 12.96 8.18
N ARG A 103 -7.90 12.57 7.49
CA ARG A 103 -6.69 13.41 7.30
C ARG A 103 -6.92 14.57 6.33
N GLN A 104 -7.87 14.46 5.42
CA GLN A 104 -8.32 15.55 4.54
C GLN A 104 -9.36 16.47 5.21
N GLY A 105 -9.71 16.24 6.49
CA GLY A 105 -10.72 17.02 7.20
C GLY A 105 -12.16 16.70 6.78
N ARG A 106 -12.37 15.63 6.00
CA ARG A 106 -13.70 15.15 5.57
C ARG A 106 -14.26 14.20 6.62
N TRP A 107 -14.60 14.75 7.79
CA TRP A 107 -15.07 13.98 8.94
C TRP A 107 -16.39 13.24 8.68
N GLU A 108 -17.28 13.81 7.86
CA GLU A 108 -18.58 13.19 7.52
C GLU A 108 -18.46 11.95 6.62
N GLU A 109 -17.36 11.81 5.86
CA GLU A 109 -17.11 10.65 5.01
C GLU A 109 -16.37 9.51 5.75
N SER A 110 -15.94 9.73 6.99
CA SER A 110 -15.09 8.82 7.77
C SER A 110 -15.88 7.80 8.63
N ILE A 111 -17.21 7.75 8.52
CA ILE A 111 -18.11 6.95 9.38
C ILE A 111 -18.57 5.67 8.67
#